data_AF-A0A317ISV8-F1
#
_entry.id   AF-A0A317ISV8-F1
#
_cell.length_a   1.000
_cell.length_b   1.000
_cell.length_c   1.000
_cell.angle_alpha   90.00
_cell.angle_beta   90.00
_cell.angle_gamma   90.00
#
_symmetry.space_group_name_H-M   'P 1'
#
loop_
_entity.id
_entity.type
_entity.pdbx_description
1 polymer ?
#
loop_
_entity_poly.entity_id
_entity_poly.type
_entity_poly.pdbx_seq_one_letter_code
_entity_poly.pdbx_strand_id
1 'polypeptide(L)' 'MKLDFDTVIPGHGPVAKKADLMAYRNNVDKLRTRVTGLLRQGTSKEEIAKVMTSEFGWAPNGLQMTRGFDGMLAELKR' A
#
# COMPACT_ATOMS: atom_id res chain seq x y z
N MET A 1 -10.12 -4.08 -15.74
CA MET A 1 -10.52 -5.18 -14.83
C MET A 1 -11.55 -6.02 -15.57
N LYS A 2 -11.40 -7.36 -15.63
CA LYS A 2 -12.28 -8.22 -16.45
C LYS A 2 -13.55 -8.69 -15.74
N LEU A 3 -13.57 -8.62 -14.42
CA LEU A 3 -14.70 -9.05 -13.61
C LEU A 3 -15.82 -8.01 -13.63
N ASP A 4 -17.05 -8.50 -13.71
CA ASP A 4 -18.27 -7.70 -13.72
C ASP A 4 -18.98 -7.81 -12.37
N PHE A 5 -18.92 -6.74 -11.59
CA PHE A 5 -19.49 -6.62 -10.26
C PHE A 5 -19.60 -5.15 -9.90
N ASP A 6 -20.54 -4.83 -9.02
CA ASP A 6 -20.73 -3.47 -8.51
C ASP A 6 -20.45 -3.36 -7.02
N THR A 7 -20.62 -4.44 -6.27
CA THR A 7 -20.45 -4.48 -4.82
C THR A 7 -19.12 -5.12 -4.43
N VAL A 8 -18.38 -4.46 -3.55
CA VAL A 8 -17.14 -4.95 -2.95
C VAL A 8 -17.32 -5.00 -1.44
N ILE A 9 -17.15 -6.17 -0.84
CA ILE A 9 -17.17 -6.35 0.62
C ILE A 9 -15.72 -6.45 1.09
N PRO A 10 -15.14 -5.39 1.66
CA PRO A 10 -13.77 -5.45 2.17
C PRO A 10 -13.71 -6.23 3.48
N GLY A 11 -12.52 -6.72 3.85
CA GLY A 11 -12.31 -7.33 5.17
C GLY A 11 -12.52 -6.37 6.34
N HIS A 12 -12.41 -5.06 6.12
CA HIS A 12 -12.64 -4.00 7.10
C HIS A 12 -13.23 -2.76 6.40
N GLY A 13 -14.04 -1.99 7.14
CA GLY A 13 -14.65 -0.75 6.63
C GLY A 13 -16.01 -0.95 5.94
N PRO A 14 -16.57 0.10 5.33
CA PRO A 14 -17.88 0.05 4.70
C PRO A 14 -17.86 -0.77 3.41
N VAL A 15 -19.03 -1.25 2.99
CA VAL A 15 -19.23 -1.81 1.65
C VAL A 15 -18.86 -0.76 0.60
N ALA A 16 -18.10 -1.18 -0.40
CA ALA A 16 -17.53 -0.32 -1.43
C ALA A 16 -18.05 -0.69 -2.82
N LYS A 17 -17.73 0.14 -3.82
CA LYS A 17 -18.05 -0.11 -5.22
C LYS A 17 -16.81 -0.48 -6.03
N LYS A 18 -17.02 -1.00 -7.24
CA LYS A 18 -15.95 -1.28 -8.22
C LYS A 18 -15.01 -0.10 -8.46
N ALA A 19 -15.53 1.13 -8.48
CA ALA A 19 -14.71 2.33 -8.62
C ALA A 19 -13.72 2.54 -7.46
N ASP A 20 -14.17 2.29 -6.22
CA ASP A 20 -13.33 2.42 -5.02
C ASP A 20 -12.22 1.37 -5.01
N LEU A 21 -12.52 0.14 -5.44
CA LEU A 21 -11.50 -0.89 -5.61
C LEU A 21 -10.46 -0.50 -6.67
N MET A 22 -10.87 0.12 -7.77
CA MET A 22 -9.93 0.63 -8.77
C MET A 22 -9.04 1.73 -8.18
N ALA A 23 -9.61 2.65 -7.39
CA ALA A 23 -8.84 3.69 -6.71
C ALA A 23 -7.83 3.09 -5.72
N TYR A 24 -8.25 2.10 -4.92
CA TYR A 24 -7.38 1.36 -4.01
C TYR A 24 -6.23 0.67 -4.75
N ARG A 25 -6.54 -0.08 -5.82
CA ARG A 25 -5.53 -0.74 -6.65
C ARG A 25 -4.52 0.25 -7.23
N ASN A 26 -4.99 1.38 -7.77
CA ASN A 26 -4.12 2.42 -8.29
C ASN A 26 -3.23 3.02 -7.20
N ASN A 27 -3.72 3.15 -5.96
CA ASN A 27 -2.93 3.59 -4.82
C ASN A 27 -1.85 2.57 -4.44
N VAL A 28 -2.17 1.27 -4.46
CA VAL A 28 -1.18 0.20 -4.26
C VAL A 28 -0.11 0.22 -5.36
N ASP A 29 -0.48 0.44 -6.62
CA ASP A 29 0.47 0.53 -7.74
C ASP A 29 1.43 1.74 -7.56
N LYS A 30 0.91 2.90 -7.12
CA LYS A 30 1.73 4.07 -6.76
C LYS A 30 2.70 3.79 -5.62
N LEU A 31 2.20 3.17 -4.55
CA LEU A 31 2.99 2.77 -3.39
C LEU A 31 4.15 1.86 -3.79
N ARG A 32 3.88 0.79 -4.55
CA ARG A 32 4.91 -0.15 -5.03
C ARG A 32 5.98 0.59 -5.82
N THR A 33 5.57 1.45 -6.76
CA THR A 33 6.49 2.23 -7.58
C THR A 33 7.36 3.15 -6.73
N ARG A 34 6.76 3.89 -5.79
CA ARG A 34 7.44 4.83 -4.91
C ARG A 34 8.48 4.14 -4.02
N VAL A 35 8.08 3.07 -3.33
CA VAL A 35 8.96 2.32 -2.41
C VAL A 35 10.08 1.62 -3.18
N THR A 36 9.80 1.02 -4.34
CA THR A 36 10.83 0.39 -5.18
C THR A 36 11.88 1.41 -5.63
N GLY A 37 11.47 2.63 -5.98
CA GLY A 37 12.39 3.71 -6.32
C GLY A 37 13.31 4.09 -5.16
N LEU A 38 12.76 4.23 -3.95
CA LEU A 38 13.52 4.55 -2.73
C LEU A 38 14.51 3.44 -2.36
N LEU A 39 14.08 2.17 -2.47
CA LEU A 39 14.97 1.02 -2.23
C LEU A 39 16.16 1.01 -3.20
N ARG A 40 15.94 1.30 -4.49
CA ARG A 40 17.01 1.41 -5.49
C ARG A 40 17.97 2.58 -5.23
N GLN A 41 17.49 3.64 -4.61
CA GLN A 41 18.31 4.79 -4.18
C GLN A 41 19.09 4.52 -2.88
N GLY A 42 18.90 3.35 -2.25
CA GLY A 42 19.54 3.04 -0.97
C GLY A 42 18.94 3.80 0.22
N THR A 43 17.71 4.32 0.09
CA THR A 43 17.04 5.02 1.18
C THR A 43 16.83 4.09 2.37
N SER A 44 17.02 4.62 3.59
CA SER A 44 16.92 3.83 4.81
C SER A 44 15.49 3.38 5.09
N LYS A 45 15.35 2.31 5.86
CA LYS A 45 14.07 1.75 6.28
C LYS A 45 13.21 2.78 7.02
N GLU A 46 13.83 3.59 7.87
CA GLU A 46 13.18 4.61 8.67
C GLU A 46 12.60 5.74 7.81
N GLU A 47 13.33 6.19 6.79
CA GLU A 47 12.83 7.20 5.86
C GLU A 47 11.70 6.65 4.97
N ILE A 48 11.80 5.39 4.53
CA ILE A 48 10.68 4.75 3.82
C ILE A 48 9.45 4.65 4.73
N ALA A 49 9.62 4.36 6.03
CA ALA A 49 8.51 4.33 6.98
C ALA A 49 7.82 5.71 7.09
N LYS A 50 8.58 6.81 7.11
CA LYS A 50 8.01 8.17 7.09
C LYS A 50 7.21 8.45 5.82
N VAL A 51 7.69 7.98 4.66
CA VAL A 51 6.93 8.07 3.40
C VAL A 51 5.62 7.28 3.49
N MET A 52 5.63 6.09 4.10
CA MET A 52 4.41 5.29 4.28
C MET A 52 3.35 6.00 5.13
N THR A 53 3.76 6.70 6.18
CA THR A 53 2.82 7.45 7.02
C THR A 53 2.35 8.75 6.37
N SER A 54 3.25 9.50 5.74
CA SER A 54 2.96 10.84 5.20
C SER A 54 2.26 10.83 3.84
N GLU A 55 2.67 9.95 2.93
CA GLU A 55 2.16 9.92 1.55
C GLU A 55 1.02 8.89 1.39
N PHE A 56 1.02 7.81 2.17
CA PHE A 56 0.07 6.68 2.01
C PHE A 56 -0.86 6.47 3.20
N GLY A 57 -0.77 7.31 4.23
CA GLY A 57 -1.69 7.31 5.37
C GLY A 57 -1.64 6.04 6.21
N TRP A 58 -0.52 5.30 6.20
CA TRP A 58 -0.36 4.17 7.10
C TRP A 58 -0.27 4.69 8.54
N ALA A 59 -1.07 4.11 9.43
CA ALA A 59 -0.97 4.44 10.86
C ALA A 59 0.41 3.99 11.38
N PRO A 60 1.17 4.85 12.08
CA PRO A 60 2.52 4.53 12.56
C PRO A 60 2.60 3.23 13.38
N ASN A 61 1.57 2.97 14.18
CA ASN A 61 1.44 1.77 15.01
C ASN A 61 0.37 0.79 14.49
N GLY A 62 -0.05 0.95 13.23
CA GLY A 62 -1.06 0.11 12.60
C GLY A 62 -0.55 -1.29 12.23
N LEU A 63 -1.46 -2.19 11.86
CA LEU A 63 -1.10 -3.55 11.44
C LEU A 63 -0.22 -3.56 10.18
N GLN A 64 -0.43 -2.63 9.27
CA GLN A 64 0.38 -2.48 8.07
C GLN A 64 1.84 -2.16 8.43
N MET A 65 2.06 -1.26 9.39
CA MET A 65 3.40 -0.92 9.86
C MET A 65 4.04 -2.02 10.69
N THR A 66 3.31 -2.57 11.66
CA THR A 66 3.86 -3.52 12.63
C THR A 66 4.03 -4.94 12.10
N ARG A 67 3.26 -5.34 11.07
CA ARG A 67 3.29 -6.71 10.52
C ARG A 67 3.59 -6.77 9.03
N GLY A 68 3.24 -5.73 8.27
CA GLY A 68 3.35 -5.73 6.81
C GLY A 68 4.63 -5.08 6.27
N PHE A 69 5.17 -4.09 6.98
CA PHE A 69 6.21 -3.21 6.45
C PHE A 69 7.48 -3.96 6.04
N ASP A 70 8.00 -4.81 6.93
CA ASP A 70 9.25 -5.54 6.68
C ASP A 70 9.10 -6.54 5.52
N GLY A 71 7.96 -7.24 5.46
CA GLY A 71 7.65 -8.14 4.36
C GLY A 71 7.52 -7.40 3.02
N MET A 72 6.90 -6.22 3.01
CA MET A 72 6.80 -5.38 1.82
C MET A 72 8.19 -4.95 1.31
N LEU A 73 9.07 -4.49 2.20
CA LEU A 73 10.43 -4.10 1.80
C LEU A 73 11.21 -5.28 1.23
N ALA A 74 11.10 -6.46 1.85
CA ALA A 74 11.75 -7.67 1.35
C ALA A 74 11.23 -8.07 -0.05
N GLU A 75 9.93 -7.96 -0.28
CA GLU A 75 9.31 -8.32 -1.56
C GLU A 75 9.66 -7.33 -2.69
N LEU A 76 9.73 -6.03 -2.39
CA LEU A 76 9.99 -4.99 -3.40
C LEU A 76 11.49 -4.76 -3.67
N LYS A 77 12.38 -5.37 -2.88
CA LYS A 77 13.83 -5.30 -3.09
C LYS A 77 14.32 -6.28 -4.17
N ARG A 78 13.45 -7.17 -4.65
CA ARG A 78 13.77 -8.15 -5.70
C ARG A 78 14.16 -7.51 -7.03
#